data_AF-A0A5B8LPE2-F1
#
_entry.id   AF-A0A5B8LPE2-F1
#
_cell.length_a   1.000
_cell.length_b   1.000
_cell.length_c   1.000
_cell.angle_alpha   90.00
_cell.angle_beta   90.00
_cell.angle_gamma   90.00
#
_symmetry.space_group_name_H-M   'P 1'
#
loop_
_entity.id
_entity.type
_entity.pdbx_description
1 polymer ?
#
loop_
_entity_poly.entity_id
_entity_poly.type
_entity_poly.pdbx_seq_one_letter_code
_entity_poly.pdbx_strand_id
1 'polypeptide(L)'
;MKIRSIYLASLLLAALPATAFAQAAVPPNVDFTAGATMPSLKDPSRKDVFAVTIGDAQVKTQLELTCSAGYTQFLVVRSDKACAVAGSGSIVNPANQQLLPRTQYSGGYTVNADGYTDGSGMAVNYLALGKVAPSAGAFAGSMNLKPEVTSSGASALKDSIMANLGQNSGGSVIDDRVDTVDLTRLFIPSAGLPSDTGCTWSGNMVFAYQTESWFLDLKASCAEKEYVLKGNMPWTDSPGVDAQTQYDLTLTLPTAGAASDDALFVVGDANSDLFAAADGITAQIIMKESKHVTIDIDGVLTETPSQVDASGQFVGTNVPVEVVRSLATLFGLLSSNLFGA
;
A
#
# COMPACT_ATOMS: atom_id res chain seq x y z
N MET A 1 -57.83 55.05 -26.09
CA MET A 1 -57.86 54.56 -24.69
C MET A 1 -58.94 53.48 -24.57
N LYS A 2 -58.54 52.21 -24.56
CA LYS A 2 -59.33 51.04 -24.11
C LYS A 2 -58.37 49.84 -24.09
N ILE A 3 -57.99 49.43 -22.89
CA ILE A 3 -57.09 48.30 -22.59
C ILE A 3 -57.88 47.01 -22.79
N ARG A 4 -57.35 46.06 -23.57
CA ARG A 4 -57.89 44.69 -23.67
C ARG A 4 -57.11 43.78 -22.74
N SER A 5 -57.81 43.26 -21.74
CA SER A 5 -57.36 42.21 -20.82
C SER A 5 -57.09 40.91 -21.56
N ILE A 6 -55.87 40.38 -21.43
CA ILE A 6 -55.52 39.02 -21.87
C ILE A 6 -55.58 38.12 -20.64
N TYR A 7 -56.40 37.08 -20.73
CA TYR A 7 -56.51 36.00 -19.74
C TYR A 7 -55.18 35.23 -19.65
N LEU A 8 -54.60 35.15 -18.46
CA LEU A 8 -53.55 34.17 -18.14
C LEU A 8 -54.18 32.78 -18.00
N ALA A 9 -53.83 31.86 -18.89
CA ALA A 9 -54.02 30.44 -18.68
C ALA A 9 -52.81 29.88 -17.94
N SER A 10 -53.05 29.29 -16.78
CA SER A 10 -52.09 28.63 -15.90
C SER A 10 -51.57 27.34 -16.55
N LEU A 11 -50.32 27.33 -17.00
CA LEU A 11 -49.59 26.09 -17.30
C LEU A 11 -48.87 25.63 -16.03
N LEU A 12 -49.47 24.67 -15.32
CA LEU A 12 -48.73 23.79 -14.42
C LEU A 12 -47.85 22.87 -15.27
N LEU A 13 -46.56 23.18 -15.38
CA LEU A 13 -45.55 22.17 -15.70
C LEU A 13 -45.25 21.38 -14.43
N ALA A 14 -45.67 20.12 -14.40
CA ALA A 14 -45.23 19.15 -13.42
C ALA A 14 -43.71 18.99 -13.51
N ALA A 15 -43.00 19.49 -12.50
CA ALA A 15 -41.61 19.17 -12.27
C ALA A 15 -41.52 17.70 -11.83
N LEU A 16 -41.27 16.81 -12.79
CA LEU A 16 -40.81 15.45 -12.49
C LEU A 16 -39.38 15.58 -11.93
N PRO A 17 -39.09 15.11 -10.71
CA PRO A 17 -37.71 15.02 -10.26
C PRO A 17 -37.04 13.98 -11.15
N ALA A 18 -36.02 14.40 -11.89
CA ALA A 18 -35.07 13.47 -12.47
C ALA A 18 -34.42 12.72 -11.31
N THR A 19 -34.92 11.54 -11.00
CA THR A 19 -34.21 10.54 -10.22
C THR A 19 -32.98 10.18 -11.03
N ALA A 20 -31.89 10.92 -10.81
CA ALA A 20 -30.56 10.44 -11.08
C ALA A 20 -30.40 9.16 -10.26
N PHE A 21 -30.61 8.01 -10.90
CA PHE A 21 -30.13 6.76 -10.36
C PHE A 21 -28.64 6.98 -10.10
N ALA A 22 -28.27 6.97 -8.81
CA ALA A 22 -26.89 6.83 -8.40
C ALA A 22 -26.43 5.49 -8.97
N GLN A 23 -25.84 5.54 -10.17
CA GLN A 23 -25.13 4.42 -10.74
C GLN A 23 -24.00 4.16 -9.75
N ALA A 24 -24.09 3.07 -8.99
CA ALA A 24 -23.06 2.67 -8.07
C ALA A 24 -21.73 2.75 -8.83
N ALA A 25 -20.85 3.66 -8.40
CA ALA A 25 -19.55 3.80 -9.01
C ALA A 25 -18.88 2.43 -8.88
N VAL A 26 -18.47 1.84 -10.01
CA VAL A 26 -17.73 0.57 -9.98
C VAL A 26 -16.52 0.80 -9.07
N PRO A 27 -16.33 -0.04 -8.02
CA PRO A 27 -15.17 0.03 -7.15
C PRO A 27 -13.88 0.17 -7.97
N PRO A 28 -13.00 1.13 -7.69
CA PRO A 28 -11.71 1.18 -8.35
C PRO A 28 -10.89 -0.08 -8.06
N ASN A 29 -10.41 -0.72 -9.12
CA ASN A 29 -9.54 -1.88 -9.05
C ASN A 29 -8.14 -1.50 -9.52
N VAL A 30 -7.12 -1.91 -8.76
CA VAL A 30 -5.71 -1.71 -9.07
C VAL A 30 -5.01 -3.06 -9.01
N ASP A 31 -4.60 -3.56 -10.17
CA ASP A 31 -3.81 -4.77 -10.33
C ASP A 31 -2.39 -4.54 -9.81
N PHE A 32 -1.86 -5.54 -9.11
CA PHE A 32 -0.54 -5.52 -8.51
C PHE A 32 0.21 -6.81 -8.84
N THR A 33 1.45 -6.69 -9.30
CA THR A 33 2.39 -7.81 -9.36
C THR A 33 3.75 -7.37 -8.84
N ALA A 34 4.46 -8.24 -8.13
CA ALA A 34 5.83 -8.00 -7.70
C ALA A 34 6.66 -9.26 -7.86
N GLY A 35 7.89 -9.12 -8.35
CA GLY A 35 8.90 -10.19 -8.37
C GLY A 35 10.08 -9.78 -7.50
N ALA A 36 10.38 -10.57 -6.47
CA ALA A 36 11.52 -10.37 -5.60
C ALA A 36 12.60 -11.42 -5.89
N THR A 37 13.84 -10.98 -6.04
CA THR A 37 15.02 -11.84 -6.11
C THR A 37 16.05 -11.33 -5.14
N MET A 38 16.32 -12.12 -4.09
CA MET A 38 17.09 -11.71 -2.92
C MET A 38 18.37 -12.55 -2.73
N PRO A 39 19.36 -12.44 -3.63
CA PRO A 39 20.62 -13.15 -3.47
C PRO A 39 21.44 -12.68 -2.27
N SER A 40 21.16 -11.49 -1.73
CA SER A 40 21.89 -10.92 -0.60
C SER A 40 21.77 -11.78 0.67
N LEU A 41 20.67 -12.54 0.79
CA LEU A 41 20.45 -13.50 1.87
C LEU A 41 21.52 -14.62 1.92
N LYS A 42 22.14 -14.94 0.79
CA LYS A 42 23.27 -15.90 0.70
C LYS A 42 24.62 -15.20 0.62
N ASP A 43 24.67 -14.04 -0.01
CA ASP A 43 25.89 -13.30 -0.29
C ASP A 43 25.62 -11.79 -0.17
N PRO A 44 25.95 -11.17 0.98
CA PRO A 44 25.69 -9.75 1.24
C PRO A 44 26.33 -8.77 0.25
N SER A 45 27.29 -9.23 -0.58
CA SER A 45 27.88 -8.39 -1.63
C SER A 45 26.98 -8.24 -2.86
N ARG A 46 25.96 -9.09 -2.99
CA ARG A 46 24.99 -9.05 -4.07
C ARG A 46 23.81 -8.16 -3.73
N LYS A 47 23.21 -7.59 -4.77
CA LYS A 47 22.03 -6.74 -4.67
C LYS A 47 20.75 -7.53 -4.89
N ASP A 48 19.73 -7.16 -4.12
CA ASP A 48 18.37 -7.65 -4.27
C ASP A 48 17.63 -6.80 -5.28
N VAL A 49 16.72 -7.43 -6.02
CA VAL A 49 15.92 -6.79 -7.06
C VAL A 49 14.45 -7.06 -6.80
N PHE A 50 13.66 -6.00 -6.77
CA PHE A 50 12.21 -6.04 -6.64
C PHE A 50 11.59 -5.34 -7.85
N ALA A 51 10.91 -6.09 -8.70
CA ALA A 51 10.25 -5.58 -9.89
C ALA A 51 8.74 -5.54 -9.66
N VAL A 52 8.14 -4.36 -9.62
CA VAL A 52 6.75 -4.13 -9.27
C VAL A 52 5.99 -3.55 -10.46
N THR A 53 4.82 -4.09 -10.77
CA THR A 53 3.88 -3.52 -11.74
C THR A 53 2.56 -3.22 -11.05
N ILE A 54 2.06 -2.01 -11.26
CA ILE A 54 0.79 -1.52 -10.73
C ILE A 54 -0.04 -1.03 -11.91
N GLY A 55 -1.29 -1.44 -12.03
CA GLY A 55 -2.13 -1.09 -13.17
C GLY A 55 -3.59 -0.89 -12.81
N ASP A 56 -4.24 0.06 -13.47
CA ASP A 56 -5.69 0.22 -13.45
C ASP A 56 -6.18 0.66 -14.83
N ALA A 57 -7.46 1.00 -14.95
CA ALA A 57 -8.08 1.40 -16.22
C ALA A 57 -7.45 2.66 -16.87
N GLN A 58 -6.72 3.47 -16.12
CA GLN A 58 -6.16 4.75 -16.56
C GLN A 58 -4.63 4.76 -16.60
N VAL A 59 -3.96 3.95 -15.77
CA VAL A 59 -2.52 4.04 -15.54
C VAL A 59 -1.91 2.65 -15.49
N LYS A 60 -0.68 2.54 -16.02
CA LYS A 60 0.20 1.40 -15.76
C LYS A 60 1.58 1.91 -15.34
N THR A 61 2.03 1.51 -14.16
CA THR A 61 3.31 1.87 -13.55
C THR A 61 4.18 0.63 -13.38
N GLN A 62 5.46 0.76 -13.67
CA GLN A 62 6.48 -0.25 -13.44
C GLN A 62 7.61 0.39 -12.64
N LEU A 63 7.92 -0.22 -11.49
CA LEU A 63 9.01 0.17 -10.62
C LEU A 63 9.99 -0.99 -10.49
N GLU A 64 11.26 -0.67 -10.44
CA GLU A 64 12.34 -1.59 -10.13
C GLU A 64 13.15 -0.99 -8.97
N LEU A 65 13.24 -1.74 -7.88
CA LEU A 65 14.06 -1.40 -6.74
C LEU A 65 15.26 -2.34 -6.71
N THR A 66 16.45 -1.77 -6.76
CA THR A 66 17.70 -2.51 -6.60
C THR A 66 18.35 -2.13 -5.28
N CYS A 67 18.33 -3.04 -4.32
CA CYS A 67 18.77 -2.80 -2.94
C CYS A 67 20.08 -3.52 -2.61
N SER A 68 20.98 -2.87 -1.88
CA SER A 68 22.08 -3.57 -1.20
C SER A 68 21.58 -4.21 0.10
N ALA A 69 22.19 -5.31 0.54
CA ALA A 69 22.01 -5.74 1.92
C ALA A 69 22.50 -4.64 2.88
N GLY A 70 21.65 -4.24 3.82
CA GLY A 70 22.14 -3.64 5.05
C GLY A 70 22.78 -4.75 5.88
N TYR A 71 23.92 -4.49 6.51
CA TYR A 71 24.57 -5.48 7.36
C TYR A 71 25.02 -4.86 8.67
N THR A 72 24.86 -5.61 9.76
CA THR A 72 25.39 -5.24 11.08
C THR A 72 26.71 -5.96 11.28
N GLN A 73 27.83 -5.23 11.27
CA GLN A 73 29.13 -5.75 11.67
C GLN A 73 29.39 -5.39 13.15
N PHE A 74 29.64 -6.42 13.98
CA PHE A 74 30.12 -6.27 15.37
C PHE A 74 29.29 -5.37 16.30
N LEU A 75 27.97 -5.61 16.45
CA LEU A 75 27.08 -4.98 17.46
C LEU A 75 27.07 -3.44 17.53
N VAL A 76 27.83 -2.74 16.68
CA VAL A 76 28.09 -1.29 16.77
C VAL A 76 28.12 -0.62 15.39
N VAL A 77 28.37 -1.37 14.29
CA VAL A 77 28.46 -0.79 12.94
C VAL A 77 27.39 -1.40 12.04
N ARG A 78 26.29 -0.67 11.83
CA ARG A 78 25.27 -1.00 10.82
C ARG A 78 25.59 -0.25 9.53
N SER A 79 25.74 -0.99 8.44
CA SER A 79 25.82 -0.42 7.09
C SER A 79 24.42 -0.17 6.57
N ASP A 80 24.20 1.03 6.06
CA ASP A 80 22.92 1.45 5.52
C ASP A 80 22.44 0.53 4.37
N LYS A 81 21.14 0.22 4.36
CA LYS A 81 20.49 -0.43 3.21
C LYS A 81 20.16 0.64 2.18
N ALA A 82 20.80 0.60 1.02
CA ALA A 82 20.56 1.56 -0.05
C ALA A 82 19.77 0.91 -1.19
N CYS A 83 18.65 1.51 -1.56
CA CYS A 83 17.79 1.06 -2.64
C CYS A 83 17.74 2.12 -3.75
N ALA A 84 18.24 1.75 -4.93
CA ALA A 84 18.04 2.55 -6.14
C ALA A 84 16.63 2.27 -6.67
N VAL A 85 15.90 3.33 -7.02
CA VAL A 85 14.56 3.24 -7.60
C VAL A 85 14.63 3.72 -9.04
N ALA A 86 14.17 2.87 -9.96
CA ALA A 86 14.00 3.20 -11.36
C ALA A 86 12.62 2.75 -11.81
N GLY A 87 12.09 3.35 -12.87
CA GLY A 87 10.80 2.90 -13.39
C GLY A 87 10.22 3.80 -14.44
N SER A 88 9.07 3.37 -14.97
CA SER A 88 8.29 4.16 -15.90
C SER A 88 6.81 3.95 -15.68
N GLY A 89 6.01 4.93 -16.06
CA GLY A 89 4.57 4.77 -16.09
C GLY A 89 3.98 5.35 -17.36
N SER A 90 2.81 4.82 -17.70
CA SER A 90 2.06 5.14 -18.90
C SER A 90 0.61 5.43 -18.55
N ILE A 91 0.01 6.36 -19.27
CA ILE A 91 -1.44 6.56 -19.28
C ILE A 91 -2.05 5.61 -20.31
N VAL A 92 -3.11 4.93 -19.93
CA VAL A 92 -3.90 4.08 -20.81
C VAL A 92 -4.87 4.95 -21.59
N ASN A 93 -4.78 4.92 -22.92
CA ASN A 93 -5.77 5.59 -23.75
C ASN A 93 -7.08 4.80 -23.71
N PRO A 94 -8.19 5.37 -23.21
CA PRO A 94 -9.45 4.64 -23.06
C PRO A 94 -10.05 4.19 -24.41
N ALA A 95 -9.73 4.87 -25.51
CA ALA A 95 -10.32 4.59 -26.82
C ALA A 95 -9.72 3.36 -27.51
N ASN A 96 -8.44 3.05 -27.27
CA ASN A 96 -7.72 2.00 -27.99
C ASN A 96 -6.76 1.18 -27.11
N GLN A 97 -6.77 1.40 -25.80
CA GLN A 97 -5.91 0.74 -24.81
C GLN A 97 -4.40 0.91 -25.06
N GLN A 98 -4.02 1.91 -25.86
CA GLN A 98 -2.62 2.23 -26.11
C GLN A 98 -1.97 2.80 -24.85
N LEU A 99 -0.80 2.28 -24.50
CA LEU A 99 0.04 2.82 -23.42
C LEU A 99 0.81 4.04 -23.94
N LEU A 100 0.57 5.19 -23.31
CA LEU A 100 1.19 6.46 -23.62
C LEU A 100 2.19 6.79 -22.50
N PRO A 101 3.51 6.73 -22.76
CA PRO A 101 4.52 7.01 -21.74
C PRO A 101 4.30 8.39 -21.12
N ARG A 102 4.28 8.45 -19.78
CA ARG A 102 3.98 9.67 -19.04
C ARG A 102 4.92 9.92 -17.87
N THR A 103 5.32 8.91 -17.12
CA THR A 103 6.18 9.08 -15.94
C THR A 103 7.48 8.31 -16.09
N GLN A 104 8.54 8.85 -15.50
CA GLN A 104 9.83 8.19 -15.32
C GLN A 104 10.23 8.35 -13.85
N TYR A 105 10.42 7.23 -13.17
CA TYR A 105 10.83 7.18 -11.77
C TYR A 105 12.35 7.01 -11.72
N SER A 106 13.00 7.72 -10.81
CA SER A 106 14.45 7.69 -10.67
C SER A 106 14.87 8.09 -9.26
N GLY A 107 16.12 7.77 -8.90
CA GLY A 107 16.71 8.15 -7.62
C GLY A 107 16.86 6.94 -6.72
N GLY A 108 16.60 7.13 -5.43
CA GLY A 108 16.70 6.05 -4.46
C GLY A 108 16.54 6.56 -3.03
N TYR A 109 16.59 5.63 -2.10
CA TYR A 109 16.54 5.92 -0.68
C TYR A 109 17.57 5.08 0.07
N THR A 110 18.00 5.60 1.20
CA THR A 110 18.94 4.94 2.10
C THR A 110 18.29 4.80 3.46
N VAL A 111 18.27 3.58 3.96
CA VAL A 111 17.84 3.26 5.33
C VAL A 111 19.07 3.34 6.20
N ASN A 112 19.13 4.33 7.09
CA ASN A 112 20.25 4.49 7.99
C ASN A 112 20.21 3.49 9.17
N ALA A 113 21.23 3.51 10.01
CA ALA A 113 21.32 2.64 11.19
C ALA A 113 20.12 2.72 12.14
N ASP A 114 19.49 3.90 12.26
CA ASP A 114 18.30 4.13 13.09
C ASP A 114 16.99 3.71 12.40
N GLY A 115 17.06 3.11 11.22
CA GLY A 115 15.92 2.74 10.39
C GLY A 115 15.32 3.89 9.57
N TYR A 116 15.81 5.12 9.73
CA TYR A 116 15.29 6.29 9.03
C TYR A 116 15.64 6.27 7.55
N THR A 117 14.65 6.64 6.74
CA THR A 117 14.69 6.69 5.29
C THR A 117 14.09 8.01 4.80
N ASP A 118 14.89 8.83 4.12
CA ASP A 118 14.41 10.05 3.47
C ASP A 118 13.75 9.71 2.13
N GLY A 119 12.46 10.06 1.98
CA GLY A 119 11.72 9.85 0.74
C GLY A 119 12.12 10.82 -0.37
N SER A 120 12.76 11.95 -0.05
CA SER A 120 13.10 13.01 -1.01
C SER A 120 14.18 12.63 -2.02
N GLY A 121 14.91 11.53 -1.78
CA GLY A 121 15.88 10.97 -2.72
C GLY A 121 15.26 10.34 -3.97
N MET A 122 13.93 10.16 -3.99
CA MET A 122 13.20 9.65 -5.15
C MET A 122 12.51 10.79 -5.92
N ALA A 123 12.55 10.72 -7.24
CA ALA A 123 11.98 11.71 -8.14
C ALA A 123 11.09 11.07 -9.21
N VAL A 124 10.15 11.87 -9.72
CA VAL A 124 9.33 11.52 -10.88
C VAL A 124 9.42 12.62 -11.94
N ASN A 125 9.74 12.23 -13.16
CA ASN A 125 9.71 13.12 -14.32
C ASN A 125 8.47 12.82 -15.14
N TYR A 126 7.70 13.86 -15.46
CA TYR A 126 6.50 13.79 -16.25
C TYR A 126 6.80 14.19 -17.70
N LEU A 127 6.70 13.24 -18.63
CA LEU A 127 6.92 13.43 -20.05
C LEU A 127 5.75 14.15 -20.70
N ALA A 128 6.02 15.00 -21.69
CA ALA A 128 4.98 15.71 -22.43
C ALA A 128 3.99 14.72 -23.08
N LEU A 129 2.69 14.97 -22.94
CA LEU A 129 1.66 14.14 -23.55
C LEU A 129 0.54 15.01 -24.13
N GLY A 130 0.41 15.00 -25.46
CA GLY A 130 -0.54 15.85 -26.16
C GLY A 130 -0.27 17.33 -25.92
N LYS A 131 -1.18 18.01 -25.21
CA LYS A 131 -1.06 19.43 -24.84
C LYS A 131 -0.49 19.65 -23.43
N VAL A 132 -0.25 18.58 -22.67
CA VAL A 132 0.30 18.66 -21.31
C VAL A 132 1.82 18.75 -21.41
N ALA A 133 2.38 19.87 -20.94
CA ALA A 133 3.82 20.12 -20.93
C ALA A 133 4.56 19.13 -20.00
N PRO A 134 5.86 18.89 -20.23
CA PRO A 134 6.66 18.12 -19.30
C PRO A 134 6.82 18.90 -17.98
N SER A 135 6.92 18.16 -16.88
CA SER A 135 7.14 18.71 -15.54
C SER A 135 7.94 17.73 -14.69
N ALA A 136 8.39 18.16 -13.52
CA ALA A 136 9.02 17.29 -12.53
C ALA A 136 8.21 17.30 -11.24
N GLY A 137 8.21 16.17 -10.55
CA GLY A 137 7.72 16.01 -9.19
C GLY A 137 8.75 15.26 -8.35
N ALA A 138 8.56 15.28 -7.05
CA ALA A 138 9.40 14.54 -6.12
C ALA A 138 8.54 13.81 -5.10
N PHE A 139 9.07 12.71 -4.60
CA PHE A 139 8.60 12.15 -3.34
C PHE A 139 9.06 13.09 -2.22
N ALA A 140 8.42 13.01 -1.05
CA ALA A 140 8.79 13.81 0.10
C ALA A 140 8.42 13.10 1.40
N GLY A 141 8.78 13.69 2.54
CA GLY A 141 8.58 13.07 3.85
C GLY A 141 9.59 11.93 4.08
N SER A 142 9.31 11.10 5.06
CA SER A 142 10.24 10.04 5.48
C SER A 142 9.52 8.79 5.97
N MET A 143 10.26 7.71 6.06
CA MET A 143 9.84 6.45 6.64
C MET A 143 10.87 6.02 7.69
N ASN A 144 10.44 5.38 8.77
CA ASN A 144 11.33 4.64 9.65
C ASN A 144 11.02 3.15 9.53
N LEU A 145 11.99 2.37 9.07
CA LEU A 145 11.90 0.94 8.83
C LEU A 145 12.70 0.21 9.91
N LYS A 146 12.02 -0.54 10.79
CA LYS A 146 12.60 -1.23 11.94
C LYS A 146 13.50 -0.31 12.78
N PRO A 147 12.98 0.85 13.24
CA PRO A 147 13.81 1.78 14.00
C PRO A 147 14.31 1.16 15.30
N GLU A 148 15.54 1.50 15.71
CA GLU A 148 16.07 1.11 17.03
C GLU A 148 15.22 1.68 18.18
N VAL A 149 14.57 2.82 17.92
CA VAL A 149 13.60 3.45 18.81
C VAL A 149 12.25 3.49 18.11
N THR A 150 11.36 2.56 18.47
CA THR A 150 9.98 2.53 17.99
C THR A 150 9.25 3.83 18.35
N SER A 151 8.52 4.42 17.40
CA SER A 151 7.71 5.61 17.67
C SER A 151 6.62 5.30 18.69
N SER A 152 6.10 6.32 19.38
CA SER A 152 5.03 6.12 20.38
C SER A 152 3.76 5.52 19.76
N GLY A 153 3.45 5.87 18.51
CA GLY A 153 2.34 5.31 17.75
C GLY A 153 2.56 3.83 17.41
N ALA A 154 3.72 3.47 16.87
CA ALA A 154 4.07 2.08 16.59
C ALA A 154 4.17 1.23 17.87
N SER A 155 4.63 1.82 18.99
CA SER A 155 4.67 1.15 20.30
C SER A 155 3.27 0.89 20.83
N ALA A 156 2.37 1.87 20.76
CA ALA A 156 0.97 1.69 21.16
C ALA A 156 0.25 0.64 20.31
N LEU A 157 0.51 0.62 18.99
CA LEU A 157 -0.03 -0.40 18.09
C LEU A 157 0.52 -1.78 18.44
N LYS A 158 1.84 -1.91 18.67
CA LYS A 158 2.46 -3.15 19.16
C LYS A 158 1.80 -3.63 20.46
N ASP A 159 1.67 -2.76 21.46
CA ASP A 159 1.11 -3.13 22.76
C ASP A 159 -0.34 -3.62 22.63
N SER A 160 -1.15 -2.98 21.77
CA SER A 160 -2.52 -3.40 21.45
C SER A 160 -2.54 -4.81 20.82
N ILE A 161 -1.67 -5.06 19.84
CA ILE A 161 -1.54 -6.38 19.18
C ILE A 161 -1.13 -7.45 20.18
N MET A 162 -0.07 -7.21 20.96
CA MET A 162 0.47 -8.16 21.92
C MET A 162 -0.52 -8.48 23.04
N ALA A 163 -1.26 -7.48 23.52
CA ALA A 163 -2.33 -7.68 24.49
C ALA A 163 -3.47 -8.54 23.93
N ASN A 164 -3.87 -8.33 22.69
CA ASN A 164 -4.91 -9.11 22.02
C ASN A 164 -4.45 -10.57 21.79
N LEU A 165 -3.24 -10.77 21.27
CA LEU A 165 -2.67 -12.10 21.02
C LEU A 165 -2.57 -12.91 22.31
N GLY A 166 -2.05 -12.33 23.39
CA GLY A 166 -1.94 -13.00 24.69
C GLY A 166 -3.29 -13.36 25.32
N GLN A 167 -4.35 -12.59 25.07
CA GLN A 167 -5.71 -12.92 25.53
C GLN A 167 -6.32 -14.06 24.71
N ASN A 168 -6.13 -14.06 23.40
CA ASN A 168 -6.72 -15.05 22.50
C ASN A 168 -5.97 -16.39 22.46
N SER A 169 -4.68 -16.43 22.80
CA SER A 169 -3.89 -17.67 22.83
C SER A 169 -4.03 -18.49 24.13
N GLY A 170 -4.82 -18.05 25.10
CA GLY A 170 -5.01 -18.76 26.38
C GLY A 170 -3.72 -18.93 27.21
N GLY A 171 -2.69 -18.10 26.96
CA GLY A 171 -1.34 -18.21 27.52
C GLY A 171 -0.43 -17.06 27.06
N SER A 172 0.83 -17.05 27.51
CA SER A 172 1.81 -16.02 27.12
C SER A 172 2.17 -16.11 25.63
N VAL A 173 2.40 -14.96 25.00
CA VAL A 173 2.93 -14.86 23.63
C VAL A 173 4.23 -15.67 23.51
N ILE A 174 4.32 -16.51 22.46
CA ILE A 174 5.46 -17.41 22.23
C ILE A 174 6.59 -16.68 21.49
N ASP A 175 6.26 -15.74 20.60
CA ASP A 175 7.20 -14.89 19.87
C ASP A 175 6.72 -13.43 19.92
N ASP A 176 7.47 -12.58 20.62
CA ASP A 176 7.13 -11.16 20.82
C ASP A 176 7.87 -10.21 19.87
N ARG A 177 8.61 -10.78 18.90
CA ARG A 177 9.28 -10.02 17.86
C ARG A 177 8.24 -9.40 16.94
N VAL A 178 8.48 -8.13 16.62
CA VAL A 178 7.70 -7.38 15.65
C VAL A 178 8.63 -6.50 14.83
N ASP A 179 8.29 -6.31 13.56
CA ASP A 179 8.90 -5.28 12.74
C ASP A 179 7.92 -4.12 12.59
N THR A 180 8.44 -2.89 12.66
CA THR A 180 7.61 -1.68 12.61
C THR A 180 8.02 -0.78 11.45
N VAL A 181 7.03 -0.19 10.80
CA VAL A 181 7.19 0.84 9.77
C VAL A 181 6.40 2.06 10.22
N ASP A 182 7.07 3.20 10.32
CA ASP A 182 6.44 4.49 10.61
C ASP A 182 6.54 5.37 9.36
N LEU A 183 5.40 5.86 8.89
CA LEU A 183 5.30 6.80 7.79
C LEU A 183 5.13 8.21 8.33
N THR A 184 6.14 9.05 8.11
CA THR A 184 6.11 10.46 8.49
C THR A 184 5.84 11.32 7.26
N ARG A 185 4.55 11.53 6.97
CA ARG A 185 4.08 12.36 5.84
C ARG A 185 4.75 12.02 4.51
N LEU A 186 4.93 10.72 4.23
CA LEU A 186 5.50 10.24 2.98
C LEU A 186 4.59 10.64 1.83
N PHE A 187 5.06 11.52 0.96
CA PHE A 187 4.33 11.95 -0.23
C PHE A 187 4.69 11.07 -1.43
N ILE A 188 3.67 10.46 -2.02
CA ILE A 188 3.75 9.69 -3.25
C ILE A 188 3.11 10.53 -4.36
N PRO A 189 3.89 10.98 -5.37
CA PRO A 189 3.39 11.81 -6.44
C PRO A 189 2.46 11.03 -7.37
N SER A 190 1.62 11.75 -8.12
CA SER A 190 0.66 11.12 -9.04
C SER A 190 1.33 10.35 -10.17
N ALA A 191 0.54 9.51 -10.83
CA ALA A 191 0.94 8.87 -12.07
C ALA A 191 0.94 9.82 -13.29
N GLY A 192 0.74 11.13 -13.08
CA GLY A 192 0.83 12.14 -14.13
C GLY A 192 -0.47 12.44 -14.86
N LEU A 193 -1.61 11.94 -14.37
CA LEU A 193 -2.94 12.40 -14.79
C LEU A 193 -3.19 13.84 -14.31
N PRO A 194 -3.76 14.73 -15.12
CA PRO A 194 -4.02 16.12 -14.70
C PRO A 194 -4.96 16.26 -13.49
N SER A 195 -5.81 15.27 -13.23
CA SER A 195 -6.74 15.23 -12.10
C SER A 195 -6.15 14.63 -10.83
N ASP A 196 -4.96 14.01 -10.91
CA ASP A 196 -4.33 13.29 -9.82
C ASP A 196 -3.16 14.12 -9.28
N THR A 197 -3.25 14.49 -8.00
CA THR A 197 -2.24 15.31 -7.30
C THR A 197 -1.22 14.47 -6.52
N GLY A 198 -1.43 13.16 -6.41
CA GLY A 198 -0.71 12.30 -5.48
C GLY A 198 -1.30 12.34 -4.07
N CYS A 199 -0.71 11.53 -3.19
CA CYS A 199 -1.20 11.29 -1.84
C CYS A 199 -0.07 11.35 -0.82
N THR A 200 -0.37 11.91 0.36
CA THR A 200 0.52 11.88 1.53
C THR A 200 0.05 10.78 2.48
N TRP A 201 0.95 9.87 2.85
CA TRP A 201 0.70 8.80 3.81
C TRP A 201 1.33 9.11 5.16
N SER A 202 0.64 8.79 6.23
CA SER A 202 1.15 8.85 7.59
C SER A 202 0.56 7.73 8.43
N GLY A 203 1.27 7.29 9.46
CA GLY A 203 0.79 6.23 10.35
C GLY A 203 1.78 5.08 10.47
N ASN A 204 1.31 3.96 11.01
CA ASN A 204 2.17 2.86 11.42
C ASN A 204 1.73 1.54 10.78
N MET A 205 2.69 0.69 10.47
CA MET A 205 2.48 -0.70 10.12
C MET A 205 3.33 -1.57 11.04
N VAL A 206 2.78 -2.69 11.50
CA VAL A 206 3.46 -3.62 12.40
C VAL A 206 3.30 -5.02 11.85
N PHE A 207 4.42 -5.70 11.60
CA PHE A 207 4.43 -7.13 11.32
C PHE A 207 4.64 -7.91 12.61
N ALA A 208 3.78 -8.88 12.90
CA ALA A 208 3.90 -9.75 14.05
C ALA A 208 4.35 -11.15 13.63
N TYR A 209 5.51 -11.59 14.12
CA TYR A 209 6.07 -12.91 13.80
C TYR A 209 5.23 -14.06 14.36
N GLN A 210 4.51 -13.85 15.47
CA GLN A 210 3.65 -14.88 16.06
C GLN A 210 2.52 -15.35 15.14
N THR A 211 1.96 -14.44 14.32
CA THR A 211 0.82 -14.73 13.43
C THR A 211 1.13 -14.49 11.97
N GLU A 212 2.39 -14.17 11.65
CA GLU A 212 2.86 -13.81 10.30
C GLU A 212 1.98 -12.74 9.62
N SER A 213 1.42 -11.82 10.40
CA SER A 213 0.39 -10.88 9.95
C SER A 213 0.87 -9.44 10.03
N TRP A 214 0.44 -8.62 9.07
CA TRP A 214 0.60 -7.16 9.14
C TRP A 214 -0.62 -6.51 9.77
N PHE A 215 -0.39 -5.51 10.61
CA PHE A 215 -1.39 -4.64 11.21
C PHE A 215 -1.10 -3.20 10.79
N LEU A 216 -2.11 -2.48 10.32
CA LEU A 216 -1.96 -1.19 9.66
C LEU A 216 -2.90 -0.17 10.29
N ASP A 217 -2.35 0.95 10.74
CA ASP A 217 -3.08 2.16 11.13
C ASP A 217 -2.52 3.33 10.31
N LEU A 218 -3.18 3.62 9.19
CA LEU A 218 -2.71 4.53 8.16
C LEU A 218 -3.69 5.69 7.96
N LYS A 219 -3.14 6.80 7.48
CA LYS A 219 -3.89 7.96 7.01
C LYS A 219 -3.34 8.40 5.66
N ALA A 220 -4.21 8.45 4.66
CA ALA A 220 -3.93 9.05 3.36
C ALA A 220 -4.56 10.43 3.27
N SER A 221 -3.82 11.41 2.75
CA SER A 221 -4.34 12.72 2.34
C SER A 221 -4.11 12.91 0.85
N CYS A 222 -5.19 12.91 0.06
CA CYS A 222 -5.15 13.06 -1.39
C CYS A 222 -6.13 14.16 -1.81
N ALA A 223 -5.67 15.13 -2.61
CA ALA A 223 -6.48 16.28 -3.04
C ALA A 223 -7.27 16.93 -1.87
N GLU A 224 -6.60 17.15 -0.74
CA GLU A 224 -7.14 17.75 0.50
C GLU A 224 -8.23 16.94 1.23
N LYS A 225 -8.53 15.70 0.78
CA LYS A 225 -9.38 14.76 1.51
C LYS A 225 -8.54 13.78 2.31
N GLU A 226 -8.96 13.52 3.55
CA GLU A 226 -8.32 12.55 4.42
C GLU A 226 -9.11 11.22 4.45
N TYR A 227 -8.37 10.12 4.41
CA TYR A 227 -8.84 8.76 4.53
C TYR A 227 -8.06 8.09 5.65
N VAL A 228 -8.69 7.90 6.81
CA VAL A 228 -8.14 7.11 7.90
C VAL A 228 -8.48 5.66 7.59
N LEU A 229 -7.48 4.79 7.54
CA LEU A 229 -7.58 3.41 7.12
C LEU A 229 -6.95 2.54 8.19
N LYS A 230 -7.76 1.67 8.81
CA LYS A 230 -7.29 0.72 9.82
C LYS A 230 -7.65 -0.70 9.45
N GLY A 231 -6.73 -1.61 9.67
CA GLY A 231 -7.00 -3.04 9.59
C GLY A 231 -5.76 -3.89 9.56
N ASN A 232 -5.87 -5.06 8.95
CA ASN A 232 -4.81 -6.06 8.95
C ASN A 232 -4.67 -6.71 7.56
N MET A 233 -3.57 -7.45 7.44
CA MET A 233 -3.28 -8.31 6.29
C MET A 233 -2.70 -9.61 6.87
N PRO A 234 -3.57 -10.49 7.38
CA PRO A 234 -3.17 -11.80 7.88
C PRO A 234 -2.60 -12.67 6.77
N TRP A 235 -1.67 -13.52 7.18
CA TRP A 235 -1.20 -14.65 6.38
C TRP A 235 -2.25 -15.77 6.45
N THR A 236 -2.57 -16.33 5.29
CA THR A 236 -3.43 -17.50 5.13
C THR A 236 -2.71 -18.56 4.30
N ASP A 237 -2.61 -19.78 4.84
CA ASP A 237 -2.09 -20.92 4.10
C ASP A 237 -3.03 -21.21 2.93
N SER A 238 -2.51 -21.30 1.70
CA SER A 238 -3.31 -21.59 0.51
C SER A 238 -3.55 -23.10 0.44
N PRO A 239 -4.74 -23.62 0.82
CA PRO A 239 -4.90 -25.06 1.02
C PRO A 239 -4.75 -25.81 -0.31
N GLY A 240 -3.77 -26.70 -0.39
CA GLY A 240 -3.58 -27.59 -1.53
C GLY A 240 -2.69 -27.08 -2.66
N VAL A 241 -1.93 -25.99 -2.45
CA VAL A 241 -0.89 -25.56 -3.39
C VAL A 241 0.45 -25.37 -2.66
N ASP A 242 1.41 -26.24 -2.96
CA ASP A 242 2.75 -26.18 -2.36
C ASP A 242 3.45 -24.85 -2.68
N ALA A 243 4.12 -24.28 -1.67
CA ALA A 243 4.93 -23.05 -1.77
C ALA A 243 4.18 -21.81 -2.28
N GLN A 244 2.88 -21.74 -1.96
CA GLN A 244 2.04 -20.59 -2.21
C GLN A 244 1.48 -20.08 -0.89
N THR A 245 1.71 -18.81 -0.59
CA THR A 245 1.16 -18.12 0.57
C THR A 245 0.16 -17.06 0.10
N GLN A 246 -0.81 -16.73 0.93
CA GLN A 246 -1.82 -15.72 0.64
C GLN A 246 -1.86 -14.68 1.76
N TYR A 247 -1.96 -13.42 1.36
CA TYR A 247 -2.17 -12.29 2.24
C TYR A 247 -3.48 -11.61 1.89
N ASP A 248 -4.40 -11.58 2.85
CA ASP A 248 -5.73 -10.98 2.67
C ASP A 248 -5.79 -9.61 3.36
N LEU A 249 -5.51 -8.54 2.61
CA LEU A 249 -5.57 -7.18 3.12
C LEU A 249 -7.02 -6.74 3.30
N THR A 250 -7.32 -6.24 4.49
CA THR A 250 -8.56 -5.51 4.80
C THR A 250 -8.22 -4.23 5.54
N LEU A 251 -8.42 -3.08 4.89
CA LEU A 251 -8.32 -1.76 5.50
C LEU A 251 -9.68 -1.08 5.45
N THR A 252 -10.21 -0.68 6.59
CA THR A 252 -11.55 -0.09 6.69
C THR A 252 -11.48 1.40 7.02
N LEU A 253 -12.45 2.16 6.51
CA LEU A 253 -12.73 3.51 6.99
C LEU A 253 -13.44 3.44 8.35
N PRO A 254 -13.20 4.40 9.26
CA PRO A 254 -13.92 4.46 10.52
C PRO A 254 -15.43 4.52 10.28
N THR A 255 -16.18 3.57 10.85
CA THR A 255 -17.65 3.68 10.87
C THR A 255 -18.07 4.64 11.96
N ALA A 256 -19.20 5.34 11.78
CA ALA A 256 -19.68 6.41 12.67
C ALA A 256 -20.09 5.97 14.10
N GLY A 257 -19.70 4.76 14.54
CA GLY A 257 -20.00 4.22 15.86
C GLY A 257 -19.09 3.09 16.33
N ALA A 258 -17.99 2.77 15.64
CA ALA A 258 -17.05 1.76 16.11
C ALA A 258 -16.24 2.27 17.31
N ALA A 259 -16.22 1.49 18.39
CA ALA A 259 -15.19 1.60 19.40
C ALA A 259 -13.83 1.17 18.81
N SER A 260 -12.76 1.64 19.42
CA SER A 260 -11.36 1.51 18.98
C SER A 260 -10.96 0.09 18.57
N ASP A 261 -10.17 0.00 17.49
CA ASP A 261 -9.29 -1.11 17.11
C ASP A 261 -9.92 -2.44 16.64
N ASP A 262 -11.25 -2.61 16.64
CA ASP A 262 -11.91 -3.84 16.16
C ASP A 262 -11.50 -4.21 14.72
N ALA A 263 -11.28 -3.21 13.86
CA ALA A 263 -10.83 -3.41 12.48
C ALA A 263 -9.45 -4.08 12.36
N LEU A 264 -8.57 -3.92 13.36
CA LEU A 264 -7.21 -4.50 13.36
C LEU A 264 -7.22 -6.02 13.57
N PHE A 265 -8.29 -6.57 14.15
CA PHE A 265 -8.32 -7.95 14.63
C PHE A 265 -9.42 -8.79 13.98
N VAL A 266 -10.06 -8.29 12.91
CA VAL A 266 -11.01 -9.10 12.13
C VAL A 266 -10.22 -10.24 11.47
N VAL A 267 -10.51 -11.46 11.91
CA VAL A 267 -10.01 -12.69 11.28
C VAL A 267 -11.16 -13.22 10.43
N GLY A 268 -10.93 -13.37 9.12
CA GLY A 268 -11.93 -13.98 8.25
C GLY A 268 -12.18 -15.42 8.69
N ASP A 269 -13.43 -15.74 9.04
CA ASP A 269 -13.86 -17.13 9.10
C ASP A 269 -14.16 -17.64 7.67
N ALA A 270 -14.11 -18.95 7.45
CA ALA A 270 -14.29 -19.56 6.12
C ALA A 270 -15.66 -19.28 5.46
N ASN A 271 -16.60 -18.68 6.19
CA ASN A 271 -17.94 -18.26 5.74
C ASN A 271 -18.22 -16.76 5.96
N SER A 272 -17.31 -16.01 6.57
CA SER A 272 -17.41 -14.57 6.69
C SER A 272 -17.07 -14.02 5.33
N ASP A 273 -18.04 -13.37 4.71
CA ASP A 273 -17.76 -12.52 3.56
C ASP A 273 -16.85 -11.39 4.06
N LEU A 274 -15.53 -11.61 3.98
CA LEU A 274 -14.46 -10.64 4.27
C LEU A 274 -14.65 -9.34 3.47
N PHE A 275 -15.52 -9.35 2.46
CA PHE A 275 -15.87 -8.25 1.59
C PHE A 275 -17.30 -7.72 1.80
N ALA A 276 -18.01 -8.17 2.84
CA ALA A 276 -19.33 -7.65 3.19
C ALA A 276 -19.23 -6.21 3.74
N ALA A 277 -19.36 -5.25 2.82
CA ALA A 277 -19.83 -3.88 3.04
C ALA A 277 -19.07 -3.01 4.06
N ALA A 278 -17.76 -3.22 4.27
CA ALA A 278 -16.92 -2.22 4.91
C ALA A 278 -16.30 -1.30 3.85
N ASP A 279 -16.52 0.00 3.97
CA ASP A 279 -15.84 1.00 3.15
C ASP A 279 -14.34 0.97 3.44
N GLY A 280 -13.50 1.13 2.42
CA GLY A 280 -12.05 1.06 2.56
C GLY A 280 -11.34 0.44 1.37
N ILE A 281 -10.27 -0.31 1.63
CA ILE A 281 -9.45 -0.99 0.63
C ILE A 281 -9.27 -2.45 1.05
N THR A 282 -9.59 -3.37 0.15
CA THR A 282 -9.28 -4.79 0.31
C THR A 282 -8.34 -5.27 -0.77
N ALA A 283 -7.57 -6.32 -0.50
CA ALA A 283 -6.78 -6.99 -1.53
C ALA A 283 -6.53 -8.44 -1.15
N GLN A 284 -6.40 -9.30 -2.16
CA GLN A 284 -5.82 -10.62 -1.98
C GLN A 284 -4.51 -10.66 -2.76
N ILE A 285 -3.41 -10.88 -2.05
CA ILE A 285 -2.07 -10.97 -2.61
C ILE A 285 -1.60 -12.41 -2.47
N ILE A 286 -1.51 -13.09 -3.60
CA ILE A 286 -0.97 -14.43 -3.71
C ILE A 286 0.54 -14.31 -3.92
N MET A 287 1.33 -14.99 -3.10
CA MET A 287 2.77 -15.07 -3.25
C MET A 287 3.20 -16.50 -3.54
N LYS A 288 4.05 -16.65 -4.55
CA LYS A 288 4.69 -17.92 -4.89
C LYS A 288 6.13 -17.85 -4.43
N GLU A 289 6.45 -18.67 -3.44
CA GLU A 289 7.72 -18.64 -2.75
C GLU A 289 8.63 -19.74 -3.27
N SER A 290 9.92 -19.43 -3.42
CA SER A 290 10.88 -20.44 -3.86
C SER A 290 12.30 -20.15 -3.38
N LYS A 291 13.17 -21.15 -3.53
CA LYS A 291 14.58 -21.11 -3.14
C LYS A 291 14.78 -20.66 -1.70
N HIS A 292 14.12 -21.33 -0.76
CA HIS A 292 14.25 -21.06 0.66
C HIS A 292 15.70 -21.15 1.14
N VAL A 293 16.03 -20.26 2.08
CA VAL A 293 17.32 -20.18 2.76
C VAL A 293 17.09 -19.97 4.25
N THR A 294 17.96 -20.54 5.06
CA THR A 294 17.93 -20.28 6.51
C THR A 294 18.80 -19.07 6.80
N ILE A 295 18.22 -18.05 7.43
CA ILE A 295 18.90 -16.84 7.91
C ILE A 295 18.63 -16.66 9.41
N ASP A 296 19.49 -15.90 10.08
CA ASP A 296 19.31 -15.51 11.47
C ASP A 296 18.54 -14.17 11.52
N ILE A 297 17.35 -14.21 12.10
CA ILE A 297 16.52 -13.03 12.38
C ILE A 297 16.44 -12.86 13.89
N ASP A 298 17.10 -11.83 14.43
CA ASP A 298 17.09 -11.49 15.86
C ASP A 298 17.42 -12.67 16.80
N GLY A 299 18.36 -13.53 16.40
CA GLY A 299 18.85 -14.68 17.16
C GLY A 299 18.08 -15.99 16.91
N VAL A 300 17.12 -16.00 16.00
CA VAL A 300 16.32 -17.17 15.64
C VAL A 300 16.58 -17.52 14.18
N LEU A 301 16.91 -18.79 13.92
CA LEU A 301 17.04 -19.31 12.56
C LEU A 301 15.65 -19.43 11.93
N THR A 302 15.42 -18.66 10.88
CA THR A 302 14.16 -18.62 10.14
C THR A 302 14.40 -19.05 8.70
N GLU A 303 13.52 -19.90 8.17
CA GLU A 303 13.51 -20.25 6.76
C GLU A 303 12.78 -19.15 5.98
N THR A 304 13.46 -18.55 5.01
CA THR A 304 12.95 -17.40 4.26
C THR A 304 13.11 -17.64 2.76
N PRO A 305 12.10 -17.37 1.92
CA PRO A 305 12.24 -17.48 0.47
C PRO A 305 13.24 -16.46 -0.06
N SER A 306 14.18 -16.88 -0.91
CA SER A 306 15.07 -15.94 -1.63
C SER A 306 14.50 -15.50 -2.98
N GLN A 307 13.36 -16.05 -3.38
CA GLN A 307 12.59 -15.64 -4.55
C GLN A 307 11.09 -15.67 -4.26
N VAL A 308 10.39 -14.59 -4.60
CA VAL A 308 8.95 -14.45 -4.40
C VAL A 308 8.33 -13.83 -5.65
N ASP A 309 7.28 -14.46 -6.19
CA ASP A 309 6.42 -13.87 -7.21
C ASP A 309 5.04 -13.59 -6.60
N ALA A 310 4.73 -12.32 -6.35
CA ALA A 310 3.48 -11.86 -5.80
C ALA A 310 2.54 -11.32 -6.89
N SER A 311 1.24 -11.59 -6.75
CA SER A 311 0.19 -11.05 -7.62
C SER A 311 -1.10 -10.86 -6.85
N GLY A 312 -1.83 -9.79 -7.14
CA GLY A 312 -3.09 -9.50 -6.48
C GLY A 312 -3.83 -8.33 -7.14
N GLN A 313 -4.96 -7.99 -6.54
CA GLN A 313 -5.75 -6.82 -6.94
C GLN A 313 -6.23 -6.10 -5.68
N PHE A 314 -5.95 -4.79 -5.62
CA PHE A 314 -6.51 -3.90 -4.61
C PHE A 314 -7.84 -3.36 -5.11
N VAL A 315 -8.86 -3.42 -4.26
CA VAL A 315 -10.22 -2.97 -4.54
C VAL A 315 -10.59 -1.89 -3.54
N GLY A 316 -10.99 -0.71 -4.02
CA GLY A 316 -11.46 0.38 -3.17
C GLY A 316 -12.98 0.45 -3.11
N THR A 317 -13.56 0.49 -1.90
CA THR A 317 -14.99 0.72 -1.69
C THR A 317 -15.17 2.08 -1.00
N ASN A 318 -15.86 3.02 -1.65
CA ASN A 318 -16.01 4.42 -1.19
C ASN A 318 -14.67 5.17 -0.97
N VAL A 319 -13.60 4.68 -1.59
CA VAL A 319 -12.27 5.29 -1.64
C VAL A 319 -11.89 5.49 -3.12
N PRO A 320 -11.35 6.64 -3.53
CA PRO A 320 -11.04 6.92 -4.93
C PRO A 320 -9.81 6.15 -5.42
N VAL A 321 -9.71 5.93 -6.73
CA VAL A 321 -8.64 5.13 -7.36
C VAL A 321 -7.24 5.65 -7.03
N GLU A 322 -7.09 6.96 -6.87
CA GLU A 322 -5.81 7.60 -6.55
C GLU A 322 -5.27 7.13 -5.19
N VAL A 323 -6.14 6.94 -4.19
CA VAL A 323 -5.75 6.42 -2.88
C VAL A 323 -5.35 4.96 -3.00
N VAL A 324 -6.14 4.13 -3.70
CA VAL A 324 -5.86 2.70 -3.89
C VAL A 324 -4.53 2.49 -4.64
N ARG A 325 -4.33 3.25 -5.73
CA ARG A 325 -3.09 3.24 -6.53
C ARG A 325 -1.89 3.70 -5.71
N SER A 326 -2.06 4.73 -4.89
CA SER A 326 -0.99 5.23 -4.03
C SER A 326 -0.61 4.22 -2.94
N LEU A 327 -1.58 3.50 -2.37
CA LEU A 327 -1.31 2.40 -1.44
C LEU A 327 -0.54 1.25 -2.13
N ALA A 328 -0.98 0.83 -3.33
CA ALA A 328 -0.27 -0.18 -4.09
C ALA A 328 1.18 0.27 -4.44
N THR A 329 1.37 1.57 -4.69
CA THR A 329 2.70 2.17 -4.89
C THR A 329 3.53 2.14 -3.61
N LEU A 330 2.94 2.45 -2.45
CA LEU A 330 3.59 2.31 -1.14
C LEU A 330 4.06 0.86 -0.91
N PHE A 331 3.21 -0.13 -1.20
CA PHE A 331 3.56 -1.55 -1.09
C PHE A 331 4.67 -1.93 -2.07
N GLY A 332 4.67 -1.34 -3.26
CA GLY A 332 5.77 -1.47 -4.22
C GLY A 332 7.10 -0.93 -3.70
N LEU A 333 7.09 0.26 -3.08
CA LEU A 333 8.29 0.86 -2.49
C LEU A 333 8.78 0.08 -1.27
N LEU A 334 7.86 -0.48 -0.49
CA LEU A 334 8.15 -1.30 0.67
C LEU A 334 8.28 -2.79 0.35
N SER A 335 8.40 -3.17 -0.93
CA SER A 335 8.43 -4.57 -1.34
C SER A 335 9.55 -5.37 -0.67
N SER A 336 10.67 -4.72 -0.36
CA SER A 336 11.77 -5.36 0.38
C SER A 336 11.47 -5.66 1.84
N ASN A 337 10.44 -5.05 2.43
CA ASN A 337 9.99 -5.31 3.81
C ASN A 337 8.71 -6.15 3.84
N LEU A 338 7.86 -6.02 2.82
CA LEU A 338 6.57 -6.72 2.74
C LEU A 338 6.68 -8.12 2.12
N PHE A 339 7.60 -8.31 1.17
CA PHE A 339 7.72 -9.54 0.37
C PHE A 339 9.14 -10.14 0.43
N GLY A 340 9.95 -9.67 1.37
CA GLY A 340 11.36 -10.03 1.54
C GLY A 340 11.84 -9.77 2.97
N ALA A 341 12.90 -10.48 3.37
CA ALA A 341 13.43 -10.58 4.73
C ALA A 341 13.71 -9.23 5.43
#